data_AF-A0A1B9LKX9-F1
#
_entry.id   AF-A0A1B9LKX9-F1
#
_cell.length_a   1.000
_cell.length_b   1.000
_cell.length_c   1.000
_cell.angle_alpha   90.00
_cell.angle_beta   90.00
_cell.angle_gamma   90.00
#
_symmetry.space_group_name_H-M   'P 1'
#
loop_
_entity.id
_entity.type
_entity.pdbx_description
1 polymer ?
#
loop_
_entity_poly.entity_id
_entity_poly.type
_entity_poly.pdbx_seq_one_letter_code
_entity_poly.pdbx_strand_id
1 'polypeptide(L)'
;MMEQRTDEWFNARLGKVTASRISDVMAKTKSGYSTSRQNYMAQLICERLTEKPTESYSNAAMQRGTELEPTAREMYMLNQFDVTVKEVGFIPHPTIENAGASPDGLVNDDGLIEIKCPNTWTHLEFMQSLKPKRE
;
A
#
# COMPACT_ATOMS: atom_id res chain seq x y z
N MET A 1 1.62 -5.40 18.20
CA MET A 1 1.89 -5.36 16.75
C MET A 1 1.60 -3.93 16.30
N MET A 2 2.43 -3.38 15.42
CA MET A 2 2.22 -2.06 14.86
C MET A 2 0.95 -2.05 14.01
N GLU A 3 0.05 -1.10 14.25
CA GLU A 3 -1.21 -0.94 13.52
C GLU A 3 -1.03 0.08 12.39
N GLN A 4 -1.61 -0.18 11.21
CA GLN A 4 -1.50 0.74 10.08
C GLN A 4 -2.14 2.11 10.40
N ARG A 5 -1.64 3.17 9.75
CA ARG A 5 -2.16 4.55 9.88
C ARG A 5 -1.98 5.18 11.27
N THR A 6 -1.21 4.55 12.15
CA THR A 6 -0.72 5.14 13.40
C THR A 6 0.58 5.90 13.20
N ASP A 7 0.93 6.80 14.13
CA ASP A 7 2.22 7.51 14.11
C ASP A 7 3.41 6.54 14.12
N GLU A 8 3.31 5.42 14.86
CA GLU A 8 4.31 4.36 14.87
C GLU A 8 4.53 3.78 13.47
N TRP A 9 3.44 3.56 12.72
CA TRP A 9 3.48 3.06 11.35
C TRP A 9 4.04 4.06 10.36
N PHE A 10 3.68 5.33 10.47
CA PHE A 10 4.27 6.39 9.63
C PHE A 10 5.78 6.51 9.86
N ASN A 11 6.22 6.47 11.13
CA ASN A 11 7.64 6.50 11.48
C ASN A 11 8.38 5.24 11.00
N ALA A 12 7.74 4.07 11.04
CA ALA A 12 8.35 2.85 10.52
C ALA A 12 8.62 2.88 9.01
N ARG A 13 7.83 3.67 8.26
CA ARG A 13 7.93 3.84 6.80
C ARG A 13 8.84 5.00 6.37
N LEU A 14 9.19 5.88 7.31
CA LEU A 14 9.92 7.12 7.07
C LEU A 14 11.21 6.87 6.28
N GLY A 15 11.33 7.51 5.11
CA GLY A 15 12.51 7.41 4.26
C GLY A 15 12.74 6.04 3.63
N LYS A 16 11.74 5.14 3.64
CA LYS A 16 11.83 3.79 3.06
C LYS A 16 11.02 3.66 1.78
N VAL A 17 11.52 2.85 0.85
CA VAL A 17 10.75 2.41 -0.32
C VAL A 17 9.64 1.48 0.17
N THR A 18 8.40 1.77 -0.21
CA THR A 18 7.23 0.97 0.19
C THR A 18 6.62 0.27 -1.02
N ALA A 19 6.00 -0.90 -0.81
CA ALA A 19 5.39 -1.70 -1.87
C ALA A 19 4.45 -0.87 -2.78
N SER A 20 3.60 -0.01 -2.21
CA SER A 20 2.66 0.85 -2.96
C SER A 20 3.32 1.93 -3.83
N ARG A 21 4.64 2.14 -3.71
CA ARG A 21 5.40 3.13 -4.49
C ARG A 21 6.50 2.48 -5.35
N ILE A 22 6.54 1.15 -5.43
CA ILE A 22 7.57 0.47 -6.21
C ILE A 22 7.46 0.76 -7.71
N SER A 23 6.24 0.99 -8.20
CA SER A 23 6.03 1.36 -9.61
C SER A 23 6.66 2.70 -9.96
N ASP A 24 6.65 3.67 -9.04
CA ASP A 24 7.37 4.94 -9.23
C ASP A 24 8.89 4.74 -9.31
N VAL A 25 9.45 3.84 -8.49
CA VAL A 25 10.88 3.50 -8.53
C VAL A 25 11.28 2.88 -9.88
N MET A 26 10.39 2.04 -10.43
CA MET A 26 10.61 1.28 -11.65
C MET A 26 10.18 2.01 -12.93
N ALA A 27 9.45 3.11 -12.81
CA ALA A 27 8.85 3.82 -13.93
C ALA A 27 9.91 4.39 -14.89
N LYS A 28 9.73 4.08 -16.18
CA LYS A 28 10.60 4.50 -17.27
C LYS A 28 9.80 5.13 -18.41
N THR A 29 10.44 6.05 -19.11
CA THR A 29 10.00 6.64 -20.37
C THR A 29 10.92 6.13 -21.50
N LYS A 30 10.67 6.58 -22.73
CA LYS A 30 11.54 6.26 -23.88
C LYS A 30 12.99 6.74 -23.70
N SER A 31 13.21 7.79 -22.90
CA SER A 31 14.51 8.46 -22.75
C SER A 31 15.19 8.22 -21.40
N GLY A 32 14.60 7.43 -20.50
CA GLY A 32 15.19 7.15 -19.19
C GLY A 32 14.15 6.92 -18.10
N TYR A 33 14.49 7.26 -16.85
CA TYR A 33 13.56 7.17 -15.74
C TYR A 33 12.48 8.25 -15.80
N SER A 34 11.28 7.94 -15.30
CA SER A 34 10.17 8.87 -15.25
C SER A 34 10.39 10.01 -14.24
N THR A 35 9.62 11.08 -14.40
CA THR A 35 9.49 12.13 -13.39
C THR A 35 8.96 11.61 -12.07
N SER A 36 8.09 10.58 -12.08
CA SER A 36 7.53 10.03 -10.83
C SER A 36 8.61 9.39 -9.96
N ARG A 37 9.61 8.74 -10.57
CA ARG A 37 10.81 8.26 -9.87
C ARG A 37 11.58 9.39 -9.20
N GLN A 38 11.81 10.50 -9.91
CA GLN A 38 12.54 11.65 -9.38
C GLN A 38 11.79 12.31 -8.22
N ASN A 39 10.47 12.45 -8.35
CA ASN A 39 9.62 13.00 -7.30
C ASN A 39 9.64 12.12 -6.04
N TYR A 40 9.52 10.80 -6.20
CA TYR A 40 9.57 9.89 -5.04
C TYR A 40 10.96 9.86 -4.40
N MET A 41 12.02 9.92 -5.20
CA MET A 41 13.39 10.03 -4.68
C MET A 41 13.57 11.31 -3.85
N ALA A 42 13.09 12.47 -4.34
CA ALA A 42 13.15 13.73 -3.59
C ALA A 42 12.35 13.65 -2.27
N GLN A 43 11.16 13.03 -2.30
CA GLN A 43 10.37 12.77 -1.10
C GLN A 43 11.17 11.99 -0.05
N LEU A 44 11.76 10.84 -0.42
CA LEU A 44 12.51 10.01 0.52
C LEU A 44 13.77 10.71 1.06
N ILE A 45 14.44 11.54 0.25
CA ILE A 45 15.57 12.37 0.72
C ILE A 45 15.10 13.37 1.77
N CYS A 46 14.00 14.09 1.52
CA CYS A 46 13.45 15.05 2.46
C CYS A 46 13.00 14.39 3.77
N GLU A 47 12.32 13.24 3.70
CA GLU A 47 11.92 12.48 4.91
C GLU A 47 13.13 12.11 5.77
N ARG A 48 14.23 11.67 5.15
CA ARG A 48 15.47 11.32 5.87
C ARG A 48 16.17 12.53 6.47
N LEU A 49 16.21 13.66 5.75
CA LEU A 49 16.88 14.88 6.22
C LEU A 49 16.08 15.60 7.31
N THR A 50 14.76 15.52 7.26
CA THR A 50 13.87 16.23 8.20
C THR A 50 13.43 15.35 9.37
N GLU A 51 13.65 14.04 9.29
CA GLU A 51 13.15 13.03 10.23
C GLU A 51 11.63 13.13 10.45
N LYS A 52 10.91 13.57 9.41
CA LYS A 52 9.45 13.70 9.42
C LYS A 52 8.84 12.98 8.22
N PRO A 53 7.74 12.23 8.41
CA PRO A 53 6.99 11.69 7.28
C PRO A 53 6.45 12.83 6.41
N THR A 54 6.42 12.61 5.09
CA THR A 54 5.78 13.58 4.18
C THR A 54 4.26 13.51 4.38
N GLU A 55 3.60 14.67 4.48
CA GLU A 55 2.13 14.73 4.51
C GLU A 55 1.55 14.11 3.23
N SER A 56 0.71 13.10 3.41
CA SER A 56 -0.01 12.46 2.30
C SER A 56 -1.33 13.18 2.03
N TYR A 57 -1.55 13.59 0.78
CA TYR A 57 -2.86 14.04 0.34
C TYR A 57 -3.88 12.90 0.47
N SER A 58 -5.04 13.21 1.04
CA SER A 58 -6.20 12.32 1.07
C SER A 58 -7.42 13.07 0.56
N ASN A 59 -8.30 12.37 -0.14
CA ASN A 59 -9.59 12.89 -0.60
C ASN A 59 -10.73 12.03 -0.05
N ALA A 60 -11.98 12.48 -0.24
CA ALA A 60 -13.16 11.79 0.28
C ALA A 60 -13.28 10.33 -0.22
N ALA A 61 -12.84 10.04 -1.44
CA ALA A 61 -12.87 8.67 -1.97
C ALA A 61 -11.82 7.76 -1.28
N MET A 62 -10.62 8.28 -1.00
CA MET A 62 -9.57 7.57 -0.27
C MET A 62 -9.95 7.33 1.20
N GLN A 63 -10.57 8.33 1.83
CA GLN A 63 -11.10 8.20 3.18
C GLN A 63 -12.18 7.12 3.26
N ARG A 64 -13.20 7.20 2.39
CA ARG A 64 -14.24 6.15 2.28
C ARG A 64 -13.63 4.77 2.03
N GLY A 65 -12.60 4.69 1.18
CA GLY A 65 -11.92 3.43 0.89
C GLY A 65 -11.27 2.83 2.15
N THR A 66 -10.63 3.66 2.97
CA THR A 66 -10.04 3.26 4.26
C THR A 66 -11.12 2.80 5.23
N GLU A 67 -12.24 3.52 5.33
CA GLU A 67 -13.36 3.17 6.22
C GLU A 67 -14.04 1.85 5.81
N LEU A 68 -14.02 1.50 4.52
CA LEU A 68 -14.66 0.29 3.97
C LEU A 68 -13.75 -0.94 3.98
N GLU A 69 -12.44 -0.76 4.13
CA GLU A 69 -11.44 -1.83 4.11
C GLU A 69 -11.74 -2.96 5.13
N PRO A 70 -12.14 -2.70 6.39
CA PRO A 70 -12.49 -3.75 7.34
C PRO A 70 -13.67 -4.60 6.85
N THR A 71 -14.71 -3.97 6.31
CA THR A 71 -15.87 -4.67 5.75
C THR A 71 -15.48 -5.53 4.54
N ALA A 72 -14.60 -5.02 3.67
CA ALA A 72 -14.10 -5.79 2.52
C ALA A 72 -13.30 -7.03 2.97
N ARG A 73 -12.50 -6.90 4.04
CA ARG A 73 -11.77 -8.02 4.67
C ARG A 73 -12.70 -9.07 5.23
N GLU A 74 -13.73 -8.66 5.98
CA GLU A 74 -14.76 -9.56 6.51
C GLU A 74 -15.50 -10.31 5.39
N MET A 75 -15.85 -9.61 4.32
CA MET A 75 -16.49 -10.21 3.14
C MET A 75 -15.58 -11.21 2.44
N TYR A 76 -14.27 -10.93 2.35
CA TYR A 76 -13.31 -11.91 1.83
C TYR A 76 -13.28 -13.18 2.68
N MET A 77 -13.19 -13.04 4.01
CA MET A 77 -13.18 -14.18 4.94
C MET A 77 -14.47 -15.00 4.87
N LEU A 78 -15.63 -14.35 4.75
CA LEU A 78 -16.93 -15.04 4.67
C LEU A 78 -17.10 -15.83 3.37
N ASN A 79 -16.52 -15.37 2.26
CA ASN A 79 -16.68 -15.98 0.94
C ASN A 79 -15.65 -17.08 0.64
N GLN A 80 -14.66 -17.29 1.51
CA GLN A 80 -13.64 -18.31 1.36
C GLN A 80 -13.77 -19.37 2.45
N PHE A 81 -13.53 -20.63 2.10
CA PHE A 81 -13.56 -21.72 3.07
C PHE A 81 -12.25 -21.72 3.88
N ASP A 82 -12.36 -21.76 5.21
CA ASP A 82 -11.23 -21.93 6.14
C ASP A 82 -10.13 -20.86 5.99
N VAL A 83 -10.54 -19.60 5.87
CA VAL A 83 -9.64 -18.45 5.74
C VAL A 83 -9.64 -17.61 7.02
N THR A 84 -8.44 -17.36 7.53
CA THR A 84 -8.16 -16.38 8.58
C THR A 84 -7.30 -15.26 8.00
N VAL A 85 -7.61 -14.02 8.39
CA VAL A 85 -6.81 -12.85 8.00
C VAL A 85 -6.33 -12.14 9.25
N LYS A 86 -5.02 -11.94 9.35
CA LYS A 86 -4.37 -11.22 10.43
C LYS A 86 -3.83 -9.89 9.92
N GLU A 87 -4.34 -8.80 10.47
CA GLU A 87 -3.83 -7.45 10.17
C GLU A 87 -2.40 -7.27 10.70
N VAL A 88 -1.59 -6.53 9.95
CA VAL A 88 -0.18 -6.25 10.25
C VAL A 88 0.18 -4.83 9.84
N GLY A 89 1.21 -4.28 10.50
CA GLY A 89 1.77 -2.98 10.20
C GLY A 89 2.78 -3.00 9.04
N PHE A 90 3.90 -2.30 9.22
CA PHE A 90 4.98 -2.30 8.24
C PHE A 90 5.95 -3.46 8.48
N ILE A 91 6.25 -4.22 7.43
CA ILE A 91 7.18 -5.34 7.40
C ILE A 91 8.40 -4.92 6.56
N PRO A 92 9.57 -4.73 7.18
CA PRO A 92 10.81 -4.47 6.45
C PRO A 92 11.18 -5.63 5.52
N HIS A 93 11.79 -5.34 4.38
CA HIS A 93 12.35 -6.37 3.51
C HIS A 93 13.50 -7.10 4.26
N PRO A 94 13.59 -8.44 4.18
CA PRO A 94 14.53 -9.21 5.01
C PRO A 94 16.00 -8.91 4.73
N THR A 95 16.32 -8.45 3.51
CA THR A 95 17.72 -8.25 3.06
C THR A 95 17.99 -6.91 2.39
N ILE A 96 16.96 -6.11 2.12
CA ILE A 96 17.12 -4.83 1.41
C ILE A 96 16.80 -3.74 2.42
N GLU A 97 17.84 -3.04 2.87
CA GLU A 97 17.68 -1.93 3.78
C GLU A 97 16.77 -0.84 3.19
N ASN A 98 16.04 -0.16 4.06
CA ASN A 98 15.15 0.94 3.69
C ASN A 98 14.08 0.54 2.64
N ALA A 99 13.64 -0.71 2.66
CA ALA A 99 12.52 -1.19 1.87
C ALA A 99 11.55 -2.02 2.74
N GLY A 100 10.27 -2.09 2.35
CA GLY A 100 9.29 -2.95 3.01
C GLY A 100 7.87 -2.79 2.47
N ALA A 101 6.93 -3.48 3.11
CA ALA A 101 5.52 -3.52 2.70
C ALA A 101 4.58 -3.42 3.90
N SER A 102 3.32 -3.07 3.64
CA SER A 102 2.23 -3.09 4.63
C SER A 102 1.04 -3.77 3.98
N PRO A 103 1.02 -5.11 3.92
CA PRO A 103 -0.12 -5.82 3.34
C PRO A 103 -1.36 -5.60 4.21
N ASP A 104 -2.54 -5.60 3.60
CA ASP A 104 -3.82 -5.40 4.32
C ASP A 104 -4.20 -6.59 5.20
N GLY A 105 -3.50 -7.72 5.03
CA GLY A 105 -3.50 -8.84 5.96
C GLY A 105 -2.61 -10.00 5.52
N LEU A 106 -2.17 -10.79 6.50
CA LEU A 106 -1.60 -12.12 6.29
C LEU A 106 -2.74 -13.13 6.26
N VAL A 107 -2.79 -13.98 5.23
CA VAL A 107 -3.84 -14.97 5.03
C VAL A 107 -3.29 -16.35 5.39
N ASN A 108 -3.86 -16.98 6.41
CA ASN A 108 -3.40 -18.29 6.91
C ASN A 108 -1.88 -18.31 7.12
N ASP A 109 -1.17 -19.34 6.65
CA ASP A 109 0.25 -19.55 6.93
C ASP A 109 1.20 -18.91 5.88
N ASP A 110 0.76 -18.78 4.62
CA ASP A 110 1.62 -18.40 3.49
C ASP A 110 0.97 -17.42 2.49
N GLY A 111 -0.22 -16.90 2.78
CA GLY A 111 -0.95 -15.98 1.92
C GLY A 111 -0.88 -14.51 2.34
N LEU A 112 -1.25 -13.63 1.40
CA LEU A 112 -1.43 -12.20 1.62
C LEU A 112 -2.72 -11.72 0.96
N ILE A 113 -3.29 -10.64 1.50
CA ILE A 113 -4.39 -9.91 0.88
C ILE A 113 -4.01 -8.43 0.68
N GLU A 114 -4.40 -7.90 -0.47
CA GLU A 114 -4.41 -6.48 -0.82
C GLU A 114 -5.83 -6.10 -1.24
N ILE A 115 -6.42 -5.15 -0.53
CA ILE A 115 -7.81 -4.73 -0.62
C ILE A 115 -7.86 -3.38 -1.30
N LYS A 116 -8.63 -3.29 -2.39
CA LYS A 116 -8.91 -2.01 -3.04
C LYS A 116 -10.40 -1.70 -2.90
N CYS A 117 -10.71 -0.57 -2.28
CA CYS A 117 -12.07 -0.03 -2.19
C CYS A 117 -12.20 1.25 -3.06
N PRO A 118 -12.13 1.14 -4.40
CA PRO A 118 -12.06 2.30 -5.27
C PRO A 118 -13.45 2.96 -5.45
N ASN A 119 -13.50 3.97 -6.33
CA ASN A 119 -14.77 4.53 -6.79
C ASN A 119 -15.60 3.50 -7.58
N THR A 120 -16.89 3.79 -7.77
CA THR A 120 -17.84 2.89 -8.42
C THR A 120 -17.41 2.46 -9.82
N TRP A 121 -16.88 3.39 -10.63
CA TRP A 121 -16.50 3.09 -12.00
C TRP A 121 -15.31 2.13 -12.06
N THR A 122 -14.24 2.42 -11.30
CA THR A 122 -13.07 1.54 -11.20
C THR A 122 -13.44 0.17 -10.63
N HIS A 123 -14.36 0.10 -9.67
CA HIS A 123 -14.87 -1.19 -9.20
C HIS A 123 -15.56 -1.99 -10.31
N LEU A 124 -16.38 -1.35 -11.16
CA LEU A 124 -17.00 -2.01 -12.32
C LEU A 124 -15.96 -2.49 -13.33
N GLU A 125 -14.90 -1.72 -13.58
CA GLU A 125 -13.78 -2.15 -14.44
C GLU A 125 -13.08 -3.39 -13.89
N PHE A 126 -12.90 -3.49 -12.56
CA PHE A 126 -12.31 -4.67 -11.92
C PHE A 126 -13.21 -5.89 -12.07
N MET A 127 -14.52 -5.72 -11.88
CA MET A 127 -15.50 -6.80 -12.06
C MET A 127 -15.54 -7.30 -13.50
N GLN A 128 -15.47 -6.40 -14.49
CA GLN A 128 -15.47 -6.78 -15.90
C GLN A 128 -14.18 -7.48 -16.34
N SER A 129 -13.02 -7.00 -15.86
CA SER A 129 -11.71 -7.53 -16.25
C SER A 129 -11.23 -8.69 -15.39
N LEU A 130 -11.88 -8.93 -14.24
CA LEU A 130 -11.42 -9.80 -13.16
C LEU A 130 -10.00 -9.49 -12.69
N LYS A 131 -9.56 -8.23 -12.85
CA LYS A 131 -8.21 -7.77 -12.52
C LYS A 131 -8.28 -6.42 -11.82
N PRO A 132 -7.64 -6.26 -10.65
CA PRO A 132 -7.40 -4.93 -10.12
C PRO A 132 -6.46 -4.16 -11.06
N LYS A 133 -6.53 -2.83 -11.03
CA LYS A 133 -5.61 -1.97 -11.77
C LYS A 133 -4.18 -2.31 -11.33
N ARG A 134 -3.28 -2.51 -12.29
CA ARG A 134 -1.85 -2.63 -11.99
C ARG A 134 -1.35 -1.29 -11.46
N GLU A 135 -0.80 -1.30 -10.25
CA GLU A 135 -0.07 -0.18 -9.66
C GLU A 135 1.36 -0.09 -10.17
#